data_AF-A0A8T4EH63-F1
#
_entry.id   AF-A0A8T4EH63-F1
#
_cell.length_a   1.000
_cell.length_b   1.000
_cell.length_c   1.000
_cell.angle_alpha   90.00
_cell.angle_beta   90.00
_cell.angle_gamma   90.00
#
_symmetry.space_group_name_H-M   'P 1'
#
loop_
_entity.id
_entity.type
_entity.pdbx_description
1 polymer ?
#
loop_
_entity_poly.entity_id
_entity_poly.type
_entity_poly.pdbx_seq_one_letter_code
_entity_poly.pdbx_strand_id
1 'polypeptide(L)'
;MSFEVDIADIPIDSFYRDERCKKLESILRLDSDFAEYKVKRYRIEEEQTQDPYFIINEKEEENMMWLNEWEIDSLDDSELLSYVTVTIKTSRRPNPVENWMLFACFFAALFLSSIVLYFIIPEFQTYSFYPPLIVTSFILMAILGGIAYTKSKSHSRGVKELDTELMQQNPEFLEAIRKFAALTNITDSKRVEYERRLQELESLLQDRFSL
;
A
#
# COMPACT_ATOMS: atom_id res chain seq x y z
N MET A 1 14.09 -1.52 -6.81
CA MET A 1 13.61 -0.15 -7.03
C MET A 1 12.10 -0.26 -7.13
N SER A 2 11.35 0.19 -6.11
CA SER A 2 9.89 0.23 -6.18
C SER A 2 9.51 1.57 -6.80
N PHE A 3 8.90 1.54 -7.98
CA PHE A 3 8.33 2.73 -8.58
C PHE A 3 6.95 2.93 -7.96
N GLU A 4 6.80 3.83 -7.00
CA GLU A 4 5.48 4.42 -6.72
C GLU A 4 5.24 5.41 -7.86
N VAL A 5 4.49 4.97 -8.88
CA VAL A 5 4.04 5.86 -9.94
C VAL A 5 2.74 6.50 -9.46
N ASP A 6 2.76 7.82 -9.27
CA ASP A 6 1.54 8.57 -9.02
C ASP A 6 0.70 8.55 -10.31
N ILE A 7 -0.45 7.88 -10.28
CA ILE A 7 -1.20 7.55 -11.49
C ILE A 7 -1.82 8.80 -12.13
N ALA A 8 -1.95 9.89 -11.36
CA ALA A 8 -2.34 11.20 -11.87
C ALA A 8 -1.36 11.79 -12.89
N ASP A 9 -0.09 11.36 -12.85
CA ASP A 9 0.97 11.84 -13.75
C ASP A 9 1.15 10.93 -14.99
N ILE A 10 0.39 9.84 -15.09
CA ILE A 10 0.50 8.91 -16.23
C ILE A 10 -0.34 9.44 -17.41
N PRO A 11 0.26 9.65 -18.60
CA PRO A 11 -0.51 10.04 -19.78
C PRO A 11 -1.55 8.98 -20.13
N ILE A 12 -2.81 9.38 -20.33
CA ILE A 12 -3.94 8.49 -20.65
C ILE A 12 -3.62 7.60 -21.88
N ASP A 13 -2.86 8.11 -22.84
CA ASP A 13 -2.47 7.42 -24.07
C ASP A 13 -1.48 6.26 -23.84
N SER A 14 -0.92 6.15 -22.64
CA SER A 14 -0.02 5.07 -22.24
C SER A 14 -0.77 3.80 -21.83
N PHE A 15 -2.09 3.88 -21.68
CA PHE A 15 -2.93 2.73 -21.35
C PHE A 15 -3.52 2.09 -22.60
N TYR A 16 -3.45 0.75 -22.65
CA TYR A 16 -4.08 -0.03 -23.72
C TYR A 16 -4.89 -1.20 -23.15
N ARG A 17 -5.74 -1.79 -23.99
CA ARG A 17 -6.56 -2.96 -23.65
C ARG A 17 -6.36 -4.04 -24.69
N ASP A 18 -5.91 -5.20 -24.25
CA ASP A 18 -5.71 -6.38 -25.09
C ASP A 18 -6.72 -7.50 -24.72
N GLU A 19 -6.60 -8.65 -25.37
CA GLU A 19 -7.46 -9.82 -25.07
C GLU A 19 -7.23 -10.38 -23.66
N ARG A 20 -6.03 -10.24 -23.09
CA ARG A 20 -5.75 -10.64 -21.71
C ARG A 20 -6.51 -9.76 -20.74
N CYS A 21 -6.59 -8.43 -20.96
CA CYS A 21 -7.43 -7.54 -20.17
C CYS A 21 -8.90 -7.99 -20.15
N LYS A 22 -9.46 -8.34 -21.31
CA LYS A 22 -10.86 -8.82 -21.40
C LYS A 22 -11.07 -10.13 -20.65
N LYS A 23 -10.10 -11.04 -20.73
CA LYS A 23 -10.14 -12.30 -19.97
C LYS A 23 -10.15 -12.01 -18.46
N LEU A 24 -9.27 -11.13 -17.99
CA LEU A 24 -9.20 -10.74 -16.58
C LEU A 24 -10.51 -10.10 -16.10
N GLU A 25 -11.09 -9.20 -16.90
CA GLU A 25 -12.42 -8.63 -16.60
C GLU A 25 -13.49 -9.72 -16.48
N SER A 26 -13.46 -10.76 -17.32
CA SER A 26 -14.42 -11.86 -17.24
C SER A 26 -14.27 -12.69 -15.97
N ILE A 27 -13.04 -12.87 -15.47
CA ILE A 27 -12.74 -13.54 -14.21
C ILE A 27 -13.23 -12.69 -13.04
N LEU A 28 -12.91 -11.40 -13.03
CA LEU A 28 -13.35 -10.47 -11.99
C LEU A 28 -14.89 -10.41 -11.88
N ARG A 29 -15.59 -10.42 -13.01
CA ARG A 29 -17.06 -10.41 -13.05
C ARG A 29 -17.73 -11.66 -12.48
N LEU A 30 -16.98 -12.72 -12.15
CA LEU A 30 -17.53 -13.87 -11.43
C LEU A 30 -17.97 -13.50 -10.01
N ASP A 31 -17.39 -12.44 -9.44
CA ASP A 31 -17.80 -11.86 -8.17
C ASP A 31 -18.57 -10.54 -8.43
N SER A 32 -19.75 -10.43 -7.81
CA SER A 32 -20.64 -9.28 -7.94
C SER A 32 -20.00 -7.98 -7.47
N ASP A 33 -19.04 -8.05 -6.54
CA ASP A 33 -18.32 -6.89 -6.02
C ASP A 33 -17.44 -6.22 -7.09
N PHE A 34 -17.07 -6.97 -8.15
CA PHE A 34 -16.20 -6.50 -9.24
C PHE A 34 -16.90 -6.36 -10.60
N ALA A 35 -18.24 -6.39 -10.63
CA ALA A 35 -19.01 -6.37 -11.89
C ALA A 35 -18.68 -5.18 -12.81
N GLU A 36 -18.35 -4.03 -12.22
CA GLU A 36 -18.09 -2.75 -12.91
C GLU A 36 -16.60 -2.40 -12.96
N TYR A 37 -15.72 -3.37 -12.72
CA TYR A 37 -14.28 -3.14 -12.79
C TYR A 37 -13.79 -3.36 -14.22
N LYS A 38 -12.86 -2.50 -14.63
CA LYS A 38 -12.14 -2.61 -15.91
C LYS A 38 -10.68 -2.87 -15.70
N VAL A 39 -10.08 -3.59 -16.64
CA VAL A 39 -8.65 -3.87 -16.65
C VAL A 39 -8.00 -3.15 -17.82
N LYS A 40 -6.93 -2.41 -17.53
CA LYS A 40 -6.07 -1.78 -18.55
C LYS A 40 -4.63 -2.21 -18.34
N ARG A 41 -3.81 -2.19 -19.39
CA ARG A 41 -2.35 -2.34 -19.27
C ARG A 41 -1.68 -1.00 -19.46
N TYR A 42 -0.62 -0.78 -18.70
CA TYR A 42 0.23 0.39 -18.85
C TYR A 42 1.46 0.02 -19.65
N ARG A 43 1.73 0.76 -20.72
CA ARG A 43 2.95 0.59 -21.51
C ARG A 43 4.10 1.28 -20.80
N ILE A 44 5.08 0.50 -20.35
CA ILE A 44 6.33 1.06 -19.82
C ILE A 44 7.32 1.10 -20.98
N GLU A 45 7.77 2.30 -21.37
CA GLU A 45 8.69 2.47 -22.52
C GLU A 45 10.12 1.96 -22.26
N GLU A 46 10.40 1.42 -21.07
CA GLU A 46 11.69 0.80 -20.75
C GLU A 46 11.80 -0.62 -21.33
N GLU A 47 12.87 -0.86 -22.08
CA GLU A 47 13.14 -2.08 -22.89
C GLU A 47 13.09 -3.44 -22.13
N GLN A 48 12.93 -3.46 -20.80
CA GLN A 48 13.01 -4.68 -19.99
C GLN A 48 11.90 -4.82 -18.95
N THR A 49 10.89 -3.94 -18.96
CA THR A 49 9.85 -3.94 -17.92
C THR A 49 8.55 -4.51 -18.49
N GLN A 50 8.01 -5.54 -17.86
CA GLN A 50 6.73 -6.13 -18.26
C GLN A 50 5.58 -5.14 -18.00
N ASP A 51 4.78 -4.88 -19.03
CA ASP A 51 3.63 -3.98 -18.97
C ASP A 51 2.60 -4.47 -17.94
N PRO A 52 2.40 -3.73 -16.84
CA PRO A 52 1.53 -4.19 -15.78
C PRO A 52 0.04 -3.93 -16.03
N TYR A 53 -0.79 -4.60 -15.25
CA TYR A 53 -2.24 -4.52 -15.28
C TYR A 53 -2.78 -3.62 -14.17
N PHE A 54 -3.78 -2.83 -14.52
CA PHE A 54 -4.48 -1.88 -13.66
C PHE A 54 -5.93 -2.28 -13.57
N ILE A 55 -6.40 -2.49 -12.34
CA ILE A 55 -7.79 -2.75 -12.02
C ILE A 55 -8.43 -1.44 -11.59
N ILE A 56 -9.41 -0.97 -12.36
CA ILE A 56 -10.04 0.34 -12.21
C ILE A 56 -11.53 0.15 -11.90
N ASN A 57 -12.03 0.82 -10.86
CA ASN A 57 -13.46 0.87 -10.59
C ASN A 57 -14.10 1.96 -11.49
N GLU A 58 -14.98 1.57 -12.41
CA GLU A 58 -15.60 2.55 -13.33
C GLU A 58 -16.49 3.58 -12.63
N LYS A 59 -17.10 3.23 -11.48
CA LYS A 59 -17.99 4.17 -10.77
C LYS A 59 -17.23 5.30 -10.10
N GLU A 60 -16.05 5.00 -9.60
CA GLU A 60 -15.24 5.92 -8.78
C GLU A 60 -14.09 6.53 -9.59
N GLU A 61 -13.81 6.01 -10.80
CA GLU A 61 -12.63 6.34 -11.62
C GLU A 61 -11.30 6.21 -10.85
N GLU A 62 -11.31 5.48 -9.73
CA GLU A 62 -10.15 5.27 -8.88
C GLU A 62 -9.43 3.97 -9.27
N ASN A 63 -8.10 4.05 -9.28
CA ASN A 63 -7.24 2.88 -9.45
C ASN A 63 -7.24 2.10 -8.15
N MET A 64 -7.72 0.87 -8.23
CA MET A 64 -7.91 0.04 -7.04
C MET A 64 -6.71 -0.85 -6.77
N MET A 65 -6.03 -1.30 -7.83
CA MET A 65 -4.93 -2.25 -7.69
C MET A 65 -4.04 -2.30 -8.93
N TRP A 66 -2.75 -2.43 -8.67
CA TRP A 66 -1.71 -2.70 -9.66
C TRP A 66 -1.26 -4.15 -9.53
N LEU A 67 -1.26 -4.87 -10.66
CA LEU A 67 -0.80 -6.25 -10.80
C LEU A 67 0.33 -6.35 -11.84
N ASN A 68 1.36 -7.10 -11.52
CA ASN A 68 2.40 -7.48 -12.46
C ASN A 68 1.97 -8.67 -13.32
N GLU A 69 2.57 -8.83 -14.49
CA GLU A 69 2.25 -9.94 -15.40
C GLU A 69 2.54 -11.31 -14.75
N TRP A 70 3.64 -11.44 -13.99
CA TRP A 70 3.95 -12.65 -13.25
C TRP A 70 2.94 -12.98 -12.13
N GLU A 71 2.25 -11.98 -11.56
CA GLU A 71 1.20 -12.21 -10.56
C GLU A 71 -0.03 -12.86 -11.19
N ILE A 72 -0.28 -12.56 -12.45
CA ILE A 72 -1.41 -13.09 -13.21
C ILE A 72 -1.08 -14.46 -13.79
N ASP A 73 0.10 -14.59 -14.40
CA ASP A 73 0.50 -15.81 -15.10
C ASP A 73 0.78 -16.99 -14.16
N SER A 74 1.00 -16.75 -12.87
CA SER A 74 1.28 -17.79 -11.88
C SER A 74 0.05 -18.30 -11.11
N LEU A 75 -1.08 -17.62 -11.21
CA LEU A 75 -2.32 -17.97 -10.52
C LEU A 75 -3.35 -18.56 -11.49
N ASP A 76 -4.18 -19.47 -10.98
CA ASP A 76 -5.39 -19.85 -11.70
C ASP A 76 -6.52 -18.82 -11.52
N ASP A 77 -7.62 -18.99 -12.25
CA ASP A 77 -8.70 -17.99 -12.28
C ASP A 77 -9.35 -17.77 -10.89
N SER A 78 -9.43 -18.80 -10.03
CA SER A 78 -10.04 -18.67 -8.69
C SER A 78 -9.06 -18.11 -7.66
N GLU A 79 -7.80 -18.53 -7.69
CA GLU A 79 -6.71 -17.94 -6.90
C GLU A 79 -6.51 -16.47 -7.22
N LEU A 80 -6.55 -16.09 -8.50
CA LEU A 80 -6.43 -14.71 -8.93
C LEU A 80 -7.59 -13.85 -8.42
N LEU A 81 -8.82 -14.34 -8.56
CA LEU A 81 -10.00 -13.64 -8.05
C LEU A 81 -9.89 -13.44 -6.53
N SER A 82 -9.56 -14.50 -5.80
CA SER A 82 -9.35 -14.46 -4.36
C SER A 82 -8.23 -13.47 -3.96
N TYR A 83 -7.09 -13.50 -4.65
CA TYR A 83 -5.97 -12.58 -4.42
C TYR A 83 -6.36 -11.11 -4.63
N VAL A 84 -7.06 -10.81 -5.71
CA VAL A 84 -7.55 -9.46 -6.02
C VAL A 84 -8.56 -9.00 -4.97
N THR A 85 -9.50 -9.86 -4.58
CA THR A 85 -10.52 -9.53 -3.58
C THR A 85 -9.91 -9.15 -2.25
N VAL A 86 -8.95 -9.92 -1.77
CA VAL A 86 -8.25 -9.63 -0.51
C VAL A 86 -7.43 -8.35 -0.63
N THR A 87 -6.69 -8.19 -1.72
CA THR A 87 -5.78 -7.04 -1.87
C THR A 87 -6.52 -5.72 -2.02
N ILE A 88 -7.66 -5.69 -2.73
CA ILE A 88 -8.51 -4.48 -2.82
C ILE A 88 -9.15 -4.14 -1.47
N LYS A 89 -9.64 -5.14 -0.72
CA LYS A 89 -10.20 -4.90 0.63
C LYS A 89 -9.16 -4.38 1.61
N THR A 90 -7.90 -4.82 1.48
CA THR A 90 -6.80 -4.36 2.31
C THR A 90 -6.29 -2.96 1.92
N SER A 91 -6.21 -2.64 0.63
CA SER A 91 -5.70 -1.37 0.10
C SER A 91 -6.64 -0.17 0.29
N ARG A 92 -7.95 -0.38 0.40
CA ARG A 92 -8.93 0.69 0.71
C ARG A 92 -8.76 1.33 2.10
N ARG A 93 -7.86 0.83 2.95
CA ARG A 93 -7.58 1.47 4.24
C ARG A 93 -6.62 2.64 4.04
N PRO A 94 -6.95 3.84 4.55
CA PRO A 94 -6.11 5.01 4.37
C PRO A 94 -4.69 4.74 4.87
N ASN A 95 -3.71 4.96 3.99
CA ASN A 95 -2.31 4.74 4.29
C ASN A 95 -1.90 5.74 5.39
N PRO A 96 -1.44 5.28 6.57
CA PRO A 96 -1.00 6.19 7.62
C PRO A 96 0.16 7.08 7.18
N VAL A 97 0.96 6.68 6.17
CA VAL A 97 2.16 7.39 5.68
C VAL A 97 1.84 8.75 5.05
N GLU A 98 0.70 8.90 4.38
CA GLU A 98 0.34 10.17 3.73
C GLU A 98 0.10 11.29 4.76
N ASN A 99 -0.53 10.94 5.88
CA ASN A 99 -0.66 11.83 7.04
C ASN A 99 0.71 12.19 7.62
N TRP A 100 1.67 11.26 7.64
CA TRP A 100 3.02 11.52 8.14
C TRP A 100 3.79 12.56 7.32
N MET A 101 3.62 12.57 5.99
CA MET A 101 4.30 13.52 5.12
C MET A 101 3.82 14.96 5.37
N LEU A 102 2.51 15.15 5.54
CA LEU A 102 1.92 16.45 5.92
C LEU A 102 2.42 16.94 7.28
N PHE A 103 2.52 16.03 8.27
CA PHE A 103 3.09 16.39 9.58
C PHE A 103 4.56 16.75 9.49
N ALA A 104 5.36 15.96 8.77
CA ALA A 104 6.79 16.26 8.57
C ALA A 104 7.01 17.62 7.89
N CYS A 105 6.21 17.94 6.87
CA CYS A 105 6.23 19.25 6.22
C CYS A 105 5.85 20.39 7.16
N PHE A 106 4.81 20.23 7.97
CA PHE A 106 4.39 21.23 8.97
C PHE A 106 5.49 21.50 10.00
N PHE A 107 6.14 20.45 10.51
CA PHE A 107 7.25 20.61 11.47
C PHE A 107 8.51 21.20 10.84
N ALA A 108 8.84 20.82 9.60
CA ALA A 108 9.95 21.44 8.86
C ALA A 108 9.72 22.95 8.67
N ALA A 109 8.48 23.35 8.36
CA ALA A 109 8.11 24.76 8.25
C ALA A 109 8.24 25.51 9.59
N LEU A 110 7.78 24.91 10.71
CA LEU A 110 7.96 25.51 12.04
C LEU A 110 9.43 25.65 12.44
N PHE A 111 10.24 24.63 12.17
CA PHE A 111 11.68 24.66 12.45
C PHE A 111 12.40 25.74 11.62
N LEU A 112 12.13 25.80 10.32
CA LEU A 112 12.66 26.84 9.43
C LEU A 112 12.21 28.24 9.87
N SER A 113 10.94 28.42 10.23
CA SER A 113 10.43 29.70 10.72
C SER A 113 11.14 30.16 12.00
N SER A 114 11.48 29.22 12.89
CA SER A 114 12.20 29.48 14.14
C SER A 114 13.64 29.91 13.88
N ILE A 115 14.31 29.29 12.90
CA ILE A 115 15.65 29.71 12.43
C ILE A 115 15.60 31.12 11.86
N VAL A 116 14.63 31.41 10.99
CA VAL A 116 14.49 32.72 10.36
C VAL A 116 14.22 33.81 11.41
N LEU A 117 13.33 33.55 12.37
CA LEU A 117 13.07 34.46 13.48
C LEU A 117 14.34 34.72 14.32
N TYR A 118 15.20 33.71 14.50
CA TYR A 118 16.44 33.85 15.30
C TYR A 118 17.41 34.86 14.69
N PHE A 119 17.45 34.96 13.36
CA PHE A 119 18.26 35.96 12.66
C PHE A 119 17.64 37.36 12.60
N ILE A 120 16.33 37.50 12.87
CA ILE A 120 15.58 38.77 12.71
C ILE A 120 15.40 39.50 14.05
N ILE A 121 15.29 38.78 15.18
CA ILE A 121 14.97 39.37 16.49
C ILE A 121 16.26 39.70 17.27
N PRO A 122 16.48 40.96 17.71
CA PRO A 122 17.68 41.36 18.45
C PRO A 122 17.75 40.76 19.87
N GLU A 123 18.99 40.61 20.34
CA GLU A 123 19.52 39.75 21.43
C GLU A 123 18.80 39.75 22.79
N PHE A 124 17.90 40.71 23.08
CA PHE A 124 17.26 40.84 24.39
C PHE A 124 15.89 40.15 24.51
N GLN A 125 15.19 39.83 23.41
CA GLN A 125 13.91 39.09 23.46
C GLN A 125 14.04 37.61 23.12
N THR A 126 15.16 37.20 22.53
CA THR A 126 15.46 35.83 22.09
C THR A 126 15.57 34.84 23.26
N TYR A 127 16.06 35.26 24.42
CA TYR A 127 16.28 34.33 25.55
C TYR A 127 15.00 33.93 26.30
N SER A 128 13.95 34.75 26.30
CA SER A 128 12.71 34.44 27.01
C SER A 128 11.69 33.69 26.15
N PHE A 129 11.72 33.88 24.83
CA PHE A 129 10.69 33.37 23.92
C PHE A 129 11.02 32.00 23.31
N TYR A 130 12.30 31.72 23.04
CA TYR A 130 12.72 30.51 22.33
C TYR A 130 12.69 29.23 23.18
N PRO A 131 13.17 29.21 24.44
CA PRO A 131 13.17 27.98 25.23
C PRO A 131 11.79 27.36 25.44
N PRO A 132 10.71 28.13 25.75
CA PRO A 132 9.36 27.59 25.83
C PRO A 132 8.85 27.02 24.50
N LEU A 133 9.20 27.65 23.38
CA LEU A 133 8.77 27.24 22.05
C LEU A 133 9.45 25.94 21.60
N ILE A 134 10.75 25.81 21.90
CA ILE A 134 11.52 24.57 21.70
C ILE A 134 10.92 23.46 22.57
N VAL A 135 10.73 23.69 23.87
CA VAL A 135 10.19 22.67 24.79
C VAL A 135 8.78 22.23 24.38
N THR A 136 7.90 23.16 24.02
CA THR A 136 6.54 22.82 23.55
C THR A 136 6.57 22.05 22.23
N SER A 137 7.49 22.36 21.31
CA SER A 137 7.66 21.60 20.07
C SER A 137 8.10 20.15 20.31
N PHE A 138 9.03 19.90 21.25
CA PHE A 138 9.47 18.55 21.62
C PHE A 138 8.35 17.76 22.32
N ILE A 139 7.57 18.40 23.18
CA ILE A 139 6.42 17.77 23.84
C ILE A 139 5.36 17.38 22.81
N LEU A 140 5.03 18.29 21.88
CA LEU A 140 4.11 18.00 20.78
C LEU A 140 4.63 16.86 19.90
N MET A 141 5.92 16.83 19.60
CA MET A 141 6.55 15.76 18.82
C MET A 141 6.42 14.40 19.53
N ALA A 142 6.62 14.35 20.85
CA ALA A 142 6.49 13.11 21.62
C ALA A 142 5.02 12.62 21.65
N ILE A 143 4.06 13.51 21.87
CA ILE A 143 2.62 13.17 21.89
C ILE A 143 2.17 12.68 20.51
N LEU A 144 2.51 13.42 19.45
CA LEU A 144 2.14 13.08 18.09
C LEU A 144 2.85 11.81 17.61
N GLY A 145 4.12 11.62 17.95
CA GLY A 145 4.86 10.39 17.70
C GLY A 145 4.20 9.17 18.36
N GLY A 146 3.71 9.33 19.60
CA GLY A 146 2.93 8.29 20.30
C GLY A 146 1.60 7.97 19.61
N ILE A 147 0.83 8.99 19.23
CA ILE A 147 -0.44 8.82 18.49
C ILE A 147 -0.19 8.15 17.13
N ALA A 148 0.87 8.54 16.44
CA ALA A 148 1.21 8.01 15.14
C ALA A 148 1.70 6.55 15.23
N TYR A 149 2.51 6.22 16.24
CA TYR A 149 2.92 4.84 16.51
C TYR A 149 1.72 3.95 16.82
N THR A 150 0.79 4.41 17.67
CA THR A 150 -0.42 3.65 18.00
C THR A 150 -1.35 3.46 16.80
N LYS A 151 -1.55 4.49 15.96
CA LYS A 151 -2.31 4.37 14.71
C LYS A 151 -1.65 3.43 13.71
N SER A 152 -0.35 3.56 13.47
CA SER A 152 0.41 2.66 12.57
C SER A 152 0.34 1.21 13.04
N LYS A 153 0.52 0.98 14.35
CA LYS A 153 0.40 -0.34 14.96
C LYS A 153 -1.04 -0.90 14.86
N SER A 154 -2.06 -0.07 15.06
CA SER A 154 -3.46 -0.47 14.89
C SER A 154 -3.79 -0.80 13.44
N HIS A 155 -3.24 -0.05 12.48
CA HIS A 155 -3.42 -0.34 11.06
C HIS A 155 -2.79 -1.67 10.68
N SER A 156 -1.53 -1.91 11.09
CA SER A 156 -0.84 -3.19 10.85
C SER A 156 -1.59 -4.37 11.48
N ARG A 157 -2.14 -4.21 12.69
CA ARG A 157 -2.99 -5.24 13.32
C ARG A 157 -4.28 -5.48 12.53
N GLY A 158 -4.95 -4.41 12.11
CA GLY A 158 -6.20 -4.52 11.37
C GLY A 158 -6.04 -5.13 9.97
N VAL A 159 -4.88 -4.95 9.32
CA VAL A 159 -4.53 -5.66 8.08
C VAL A 159 -4.32 -7.15 8.36
N LYS A 160 -3.60 -7.50 9.43
CA LYS A 160 -3.39 -8.90 9.83
C LYS A 160 -4.70 -9.61 10.16
N GLU A 161 -5.59 -8.95 10.91
CA GLU A 161 -6.92 -9.49 11.25
C GLU A 161 -7.78 -9.74 10.01
N LEU A 162 -7.77 -8.79 9.06
CA LEU A 162 -8.51 -8.90 7.80
C LEU A 162 -7.95 -10.01 6.90
N ASP A 163 -6.62 -10.06 6.72
CA ASP A 163 -5.95 -11.13 5.98
C ASP A 163 -6.30 -12.51 6.59
N THR A 164 -6.39 -12.59 7.92
CA THR A 164 -6.78 -13.83 8.64
C THR A 164 -8.25 -14.20 8.43
N GLU A 165 -9.15 -13.22 8.52
CA GLU A 165 -10.59 -13.41 8.31
C GLU A 165 -10.88 -13.82 6.86
N LEU A 166 -10.25 -13.15 5.89
CA LEU A 166 -10.46 -13.41 4.47
C LEU A 166 -9.78 -14.69 4.01
N MET A 167 -8.64 -15.08 4.59
CA MET A 167 -8.02 -16.38 4.36
C MET A 167 -8.91 -17.53 4.87
N GLN A 168 -9.62 -17.35 5.99
CA GLN A 168 -10.58 -18.38 6.47
C GLN A 168 -11.74 -18.58 5.51
N GLN A 169 -12.16 -17.51 4.84
CA GLN A 169 -13.25 -17.55 3.88
C GLN A 169 -12.77 -18.04 2.49
N ASN A 170 -11.49 -17.84 2.16
CA ASN A 170 -10.94 -18.13 0.84
C ASN A 170 -9.61 -18.91 0.94
N PRO A 171 -9.63 -20.25 0.98
CA PRO A 171 -8.41 -21.06 1.05
C PRO A 171 -7.49 -20.87 -0.18
N GLU A 172 -8.08 -20.49 -1.31
CA GLU A 172 -7.38 -20.17 -2.57
C GLU A 172 -6.44 -18.97 -2.42
N PHE A 173 -6.71 -18.05 -1.47
CA PHE A 173 -5.82 -16.94 -1.16
C PHE A 173 -4.48 -17.43 -0.62
N LEU A 174 -4.50 -18.42 0.28
CA LEU A 174 -3.28 -18.98 0.86
C LEU A 174 -2.43 -19.67 -0.22
N GLU A 175 -3.08 -20.36 -1.14
CA GLU A 175 -2.39 -21.04 -2.24
C GLU A 175 -1.75 -20.03 -3.20
N ALA A 176 -2.42 -18.91 -3.48
CA ALA A 176 -1.83 -17.81 -4.25
C ALA A 176 -0.55 -17.26 -3.59
N ILE A 177 -0.59 -16.99 -2.27
CA ILE A 177 0.57 -16.51 -1.53
C ILE A 177 1.70 -17.55 -1.50
N ARG A 178 1.38 -18.86 -1.39
CA ARG A 178 2.37 -19.94 -1.48
C ARG A 178 3.05 -19.98 -2.85
N LYS A 179 2.28 -19.87 -3.93
CA LYS A 179 2.84 -19.84 -5.29
C LYS A 179 3.78 -18.65 -5.45
N PHE A 180 3.39 -17.46 -5.00
CA PHE A 180 4.26 -16.28 -5.03
C PHE A 180 5.55 -16.44 -4.22
N ALA A 181 5.48 -17.04 -3.03
CA ALA A 181 6.67 -17.33 -2.23
C ALA A 181 7.62 -18.34 -2.91
N ALA A 182 7.08 -19.26 -3.72
CA ALA A 182 7.85 -20.26 -4.45
C ALA A 182 8.42 -19.78 -5.80
N LEU A 183 8.02 -18.60 -6.29
CA LEU A 183 8.50 -18.08 -7.57
C LEU A 183 9.99 -17.71 -7.51
N THR A 184 10.77 -18.23 -8.46
CA THR A 184 12.21 -17.90 -8.61
C THR A 184 12.47 -16.72 -9.53
N ASN A 185 11.48 -16.31 -10.33
CA ASN A 185 11.61 -15.25 -11.34
C ASN A 185 11.21 -13.86 -10.83
N ILE A 186 11.03 -13.69 -9.52
CA ILE A 186 10.70 -12.40 -8.89
C ILE A 186 11.92 -11.84 -8.14
N THR A 187 11.94 -10.52 -7.92
CA THR A 187 13.00 -9.88 -7.13
C THR A 187 13.09 -10.48 -5.72
N ASP A 188 14.30 -10.67 -5.19
CA ASP A 188 14.51 -11.24 -3.83
C ASP A 188 13.72 -10.48 -2.75
N SER A 189 13.61 -9.16 -2.86
CA SER A 189 12.82 -8.35 -1.90
C SER A 189 11.35 -8.74 -1.88
N LYS A 190 10.76 -9.01 -3.05
CA LYS A 190 9.36 -9.44 -3.18
C LYS A 190 9.19 -10.87 -2.69
N ARG A 191 10.12 -11.77 -3.03
CA ARG A 191 10.09 -13.15 -2.52
C ARG A 191 10.10 -13.19 -1.00
N VAL A 192 11.02 -12.45 -0.36
CA VAL A 192 11.09 -12.35 1.11
C VAL A 192 9.82 -11.73 1.70
N GLU A 193 9.19 -10.77 1.02
CA GLU A 193 7.91 -10.20 1.42
C GLU A 193 6.79 -11.25 1.46
N TYR A 194 6.65 -12.07 0.40
CA TYR A 194 5.65 -13.14 0.35
C TYR A 194 5.99 -14.31 1.29
N GLU A 195 7.24 -14.71 1.42
CA GLU A 195 7.69 -15.73 2.39
C GLU A 195 7.33 -15.31 3.82
N ARG A 196 7.60 -14.05 4.20
CA ARG A 196 7.21 -13.51 5.51
C ARG A 196 5.70 -13.50 5.67
N ARG A 197 4.95 -13.05 4.66
CA ARG A 197 3.47 -13.02 4.72
C ARG A 197 2.90 -14.43 4.85
N LEU A 198 3.48 -15.41 4.17
CA LEU A 198 3.11 -16.82 4.27
C LEU A 198 3.36 -17.37 5.68
N GLN A 199 4.55 -17.15 6.24
CA GLN A 199 4.90 -17.59 7.59
C GLN A 199 3.95 -16.99 8.64
N GLU A 200 3.62 -15.70 8.51
CA GLU A 200 2.65 -15.05 9.39
C GLU A 200 1.28 -15.72 9.29
N LEU A 201 0.76 -15.95 8.09
CA LEU A 201 -0.53 -16.62 7.88
C LEU A 201 -0.54 -18.06 8.42
N GLU A 202 0.51 -18.84 8.18
CA GLU A 202 0.61 -20.23 8.64
C GLU A 202 0.73 -20.33 10.18
N SER A 203 1.47 -19.41 10.81
CA SER A 203 1.55 -19.34 12.28
C SER A 203 0.19 -19.05 12.93
N LEU A 204 -0.59 -18.15 12.32
CA LEU A 204 -1.93 -17.80 12.80
C LEU A 204 -2.92 -18.95 12.64
N LEU A 205 -2.78 -19.78 11.59
CA LEU A 205 -3.55 -21.01 11.45
C LEU A 205 -3.19 -22.00 12.57
N GLN A 206 -1.90 -22.24 12.79
CA GLN A 206 -1.44 -23.20 13.81
C GLN A 206 -1.93 -22.84 15.21
N ASP A 207 -1.76 -21.58 15.63
CA ASP A 207 -2.16 -21.10 16.97
C ASP A 207 -3.66 -21.30 17.24
N ARG A 208 -4.49 -21.26 16.19
CA ARG A 208 -5.95 -21.36 16.31
C ARG A 208 -6.47 -22.80 16.31
N PHE A 209 -5.74 -23.74 15.71
CA PHE A 209 -6.06 -25.17 15.74
C PHE A 209 -5.42 -25.91 16.92
N SER A 210 -4.57 -25.25 17.71
CA SER A 210 -3.99 -25.76 18.96
C SER A 210 -4.80 -25.43 20.22
N LEU A 211 -6.01 -24.87 20.08
CA LEU A 211 -6.98 -24.60 21.14
C LEU A 211 -8.19 -25.54 21.04
#